data_AF-A0A2S4UH10-F1
#
_entry.id   AF-A0A2S4UH10-F1
#
_cell.length_a   1.000
_cell.length_b   1.000
_cell.length_c   1.000
_cell.angle_alpha   90.00
_cell.angle_beta   90.00
_cell.angle_gamma   90.00
#
_symmetry.space_group_name_H-M   'P 1'
#
loop_
_entity.id
_entity.type
_entity.pdbx_description
1 polymer ?
#
loop_
_entity_poly.entity_id
_entity_poly.type
_entity_poly.pdbx_seq_one_letter_code
_entity_poly.pdbx_strand_id
1 'polypeptide(L)'
;MAISPQRVADELAKIVQTFRDADRTYPGATFRRLVEQVQVIETHFKEVLLLILLHFIPIVPEADNEFLSQNYFKTCLTTWKTLLTIAITNFVDAAEVHKEALPPT
;
A
#
# COMPACT_ATOMS: atom_id res chain seq x y z
N MET A 1 -19.79 -0.90 -2.52
CA MET A 1 -18.93 -1.95 -1.94
C MET A 1 -18.04 -1.25 -0.92
N ALA A 2 -18.25 -1.45 0.37
CA ALA A 2 -17.56 -0.68 1.41
C ALA A 2 -16.11 -1.18 1.55
N ILE A 3 -15.14 -0.30 1.33
CA ILE A 3 -13.74 -0.59 1.64
C ILE A 3 -13.62 -0.47 3.16
N SER A 4 -13.50 -1.61 3.84
CA SER A 4 -13.37 -1.63 5.29
C SER A 4 -11.90 -1.43 5.68
N PRO A 5 -11.56 -0.49 6.58
CA PRO A 5 -10.22 -0.38 7.16
C PRO A 5 -9.69 -1.70 7.72
N GLN A 6 -10.59 -2.57 8.21
CA GLN A 6 -10.26 -3.94 8.63
C GLN A 6 -9.58 -4.74 7.52
N ARG A 7 -10.03 -4.59 6.28
CA ARG A 7 -9.50 -5.33 5.13
C ARG A 7 -8.06 -4.93 4.80
N VAL A 8 -7.70 -3.66 4.97
CA VAL A 8 -6.31 -3.21 4.80
C VAL A 8 -5.42 -3.75 5.93
N ALA A 9 -5.92 -3.73 7.17
CA ALA A 9 -5.20 -4.30 8.31
C ALA A 9 -5.00 -5.83 8.16
N ASP A 10 -6.01 -6.54 7.66
CA ASP A 10 -5.94 -7.98 7.40
C ASP A 10 -4.91 -8.29 6.30
N GLU A 11 -4.84 -7.49 5.23
CA GLU A 11 -3.82 -7.68 4.19
C GLU A 11 -2.41 -7.38 4.69
N LEU A 12 -2.21 -6.35 5.51
CA LEU A 12 -0.92 -6.08 6.17
C LEU A 12 -0.50 -7.24 7.08
N ALA A 13 -1.44 -7.78 7.86
CA ALA A 13 -1.17 -8.94 8.71
C ALA A 13 -0.78 -10.18 7.88
N LYS A 14 -1.43 -10.40 6.74
CA LYS A 14 -1.09 -11.47 5.81
C LYS A 14 0.31 -11.28 5.20
N ILE A 15 0.71 -10.06 4.85
CA ILE A 15 2.07 -9.77 4.37
C ILE A 15 3.10 -10.14 5.43
N VAL A 16 2.91 -9.71 6.67
CA VAL A 16 3.81 -10.03 7.79
C VAL A 16 3.91 -11.54 7.99
N GLN A 17 2.79 -12.26 7.88
CA GLN A 17 2.77 -13.71 8.01
C GLN A 17 3.52 -14.39 6.85
N THR A 18 3.33 -13.94 5.60
CA THR A 18 4.08 -14.44 4.44
C THR A 18 5.59 -14.25 4.61
N PHE A 19 6.04 -13.12 5.19
CA PHE A 19 7.45 -12.92 5.51
C PHE A 19 7.96 -13.90 6.58
N ARG A 20 7.16 -14.18 7.63
CA ARG A 20 7.55 -15.13 8.68
C ARG A 20 7.64 -16.56 8.19
N ASP A 21 6.81 -16.92 7.22
CA ASP A 21 6.79 -18.27 6.65
C ASP A 21 7.78 -18.44 5.49
N ALA A 22 8.47 -17.37 5.07
CA ALA A 22 9.36 -17.36 3.91
C ALA A 22 10.48 -18.41 3.98
N ASP A 23 11.02 -18.69 5.18
CA ASP A 23 12.04 -19.73 5.40
C ASP A 23 11.49 -21.17 5.25
N ARG A 24 10.16 -21.33 5.28
CA ARG A 24 9.46 -22.62 5.26
C ARG A 24 8.77 -22.92 3.92
N THR A 25 8.66 -21.93 3.04
CA THR A 25 8.03 -22.06 1.72
C THR A 25 9.03 -21.86 0.60
N TYR A 26 8.76 -22.49 -0.55
CA TYR A 26 9.57 -22.30 -1.74
C TYR A 26 9.67 -20.80 -2.10
N PRO A 27 10.87 -20.25 -2.35
CA PRO A 27 11.07 -18.81 -2.55
C PRO A 27 10.17 -18.20 -3.63
N GLY A 28 9.94 -18.91 -4.74
CA GLY A 28 9.05 -18.44 -5.80
C GLY A 28 7.56 -18.41 -5.44
N ALA A 29 7.11 -19.26 -4.50
CA ALA A 29 5.72 -19.26 -4.02
C ALA A 29 5.50 -18.15 -2.98
N THR A 30 6.48 -17.93 -2.10
CA THR A 30 6.52 -16.79 -1.18
C THR A 30 6.49 -15.47 -1.96
N PHE A 31 7.32 -15.37 -3.01
CA PHE A 31 7.42 -14.20 -3.88
C PHE A 31 6.10 -13.80 -4.52
N ARG A 32 5.46 -14.74 -5.22
CA ARG A 32 4.17 -14.48 -5.90
C ARG A 32 3.12 -13.96 -4.92
N ARG A 33 3.06 -14.58 -3.74
CA ARG A 33 2.09 -14.23 -2.69
C ARG A 33 2.33 -12.83 -2.13
N LEU A 34 3.59 -12.42 -1.96
CA LEU A 34 3.95 -11.07 -1.52
C LEU A 34 3.56 -10.02 -2.56
N VAL A 35 3.83 -10.26 -3.85
CA VAL A 35 3.45 -9.33 -4.93
C VAL A 35 1.93 -9.16 -5.00
N GLU A 36 1.18 -10.26 -4.97
CA GLU A 36 -0.29 -10.24 -4.97
C GLU A 36 -0.84 -9.43 -3.77
N GLN A 37 -0.30 -9.65 -2.58
CA GLN A 37 -0.73 -8.94 -1.36
C GLN A 37 -0.43 -7.43 -1.45
N VAL A 38 0.75 -7.05 -1.94
CA VAL A 38 1.13 -5.65 -2.07
C VAL A 38 0.27 -4.93 -3.12
N GLN A 39 -0.07 -5.58 -4.23
CA GLN A 39 -0.99 -5.04 -5.23
C GLN A 39 -2.40 -4.81 -4.66
N VAL A 40 -2.90 -5.75 -3.84
CA VAL A 40 -4.21 -5.58 -3.16
C VAL A 40 -4.19 -4.38 -2.22
N ILE A 41 -3.11 -4.19 -1.46
CA ILE A 41 -2.95 -2.99 -0.60
C ILE A 41 -2.92 -1.72 -1.45
N GLU A 42 -2.20 -1.72 -2.57
CA GLU A 42 -2.12 -0.59 -3.47
C GLU A 42 -3.50 -0.15 -3.95
N THR A 43 -4.30 -1.10 -4.45
CA THR A 43 -5.65 -0.82 -4.96
C THR A 43 -6.54 -0.27 -3.85
N HIS A 44 -6.63 -0.95 -2.72
CA HIS A 44 -7.51 -0.53 -1.62
C HIS A 44 -7.09 0.82 -1.03
N PHE A 45 -5.79 1.05 -0.85
CA PHE A 45 -5.31 2.32 -0.33
C PHE A 45 -5.57 3.47 -1.29
N LYS A 46 -5.33 3.28 -2.61
CA LYS A 46 -5.61 4.30 -3.63
C LYS A 46 -7.09 4.64 -3.69
N GLU A 47 -7.98 3.65 -3.62
CA GLU A 47 -9.42 3.87 -3.63
C GLU A 47 -9.90 4.64 -2.39
N VAL A 48 -9.48 4.23 -1.18
CA VAL A 48 -9.84 4.92 0.07
C VAL A 48 -9.32 6.35 0.08
N LEU A 49 -8.07 6.54 -0.33
CA LEU A 49 -7.45 7.86 -0.36
C LEU A 49 -8.14 8.79 -1.38
N LEU A 50 -8.58 8.26 -2.52
CA LEU A 50 -9.40 8.99 -3.48
C LEU A 50 -10.75 9.41 -2.87
N LEU A 51 -11.43 8.52 -2.16
CA LEU A 51 -12.67 8.83 -1.46
C LEU A 51 -12.46 9.93 -0.41
N ILE A 52 -11.37 9.86 0.37
CA ILE A 52 -11.02 10.90 1.35
C ILE A 52 -10.82 12.25 0.65
N LEU A 53 -10.00 12.28 -0.41
CA LEU A 53 -9.71 13.50 -1.16
C LEU A 53 -10.96 14.14 -1.80
N LEU A 54 -11.87 13.33 -2.33
CA LEU A 54 -13.06 13.81 -3.05
C LEU A 54 -14.23 14.16 -2.13
N HIS A 55 -14.41 13.44 -1.02
CA HIS A 55 -15.61 13.57 -0.20
C HIS A 55 -15.36 14.16 1.17
N PHE A 56 -14.21 13.89 1.80
CA PHE A 56 -13.95 14.31 3.18
C PHE A 56 -13.20 15.63 3.23
N ILE A 57 -12.18 15.82 2.39
CA ILE A 57 -11.41 17.06 2.39
C ILE A 57 -12.25 18.30 2.07
N PRO A 58 -13.19 18.29 1.11
CA PRO A 58 -14.02 19.46 0.85
C PRO A 58 -14.94 19.88 2.03
N ILE A 59 -15.19 18.97 2.98
CA ILE A 59 -16.00 19.26 4.18
C ILE A 59 -15.16 20.00 5.23
N VAL A 60 -13.83 19.84 5.20
CA VAL A 60 -12.94 20.53 6.12
C VAL A 60 -13.06 22.03 5.87
N PRO A 61 -13.39 22.85 6.90
CA PRO A 61 -13.45 24.29 6.74
C PRO A 61 -12.11 24.82 6.22
N GLU A 62 -12.15 25.80 5.32
CA GLU A 62 -10.92 26.52 4.98
C GLU A 62 -10.52 27.31 6.23
N ALA A 63 -9.52 26.78 6.95
CA ALA A 63 -9.06 27.34 8.20
C ALA A 63 -7.90 28.29 7.95
N ASP A 64 -7.89 29.43 8.64
CA ASP A 64 -6.74 30.35 8.67
C ASP A 64 -5.48 29.68 9.24
N ASN A 65 -5.65 28.53 9.92
CA ASN A 65 -4.57 27.67 10.37
C ASN A 65 -4.09 26.75 9.25
N GLU A 66 -2.88 27.02 8.75
CA GLU A 66 -2.21 26.24 7.71
C GLU A 66 -2.22 24.73 7.97
N PHE A 67 -2.04 24.29 9.22
CA PHE A 67 -1.93 22.88 9.60
C PHE A 67 -3.25 22.09 9.62
N LEU A 68 -4.40 22.78 9.50
CA LEU A 68 -5.72 22.16 9.45
C LEU A 68 -6.51 22.57 8.20
N SER A 69 -5.83 23.22 7.25
CA SER A 69 -6.42 23.66 5.98
C SER A 69 -6.68 22.48 5.04
N GLN A 70 -7.61 22.67 4.10
CA GLN A 70 -7.81 21.67 3.03
C GLN A 70 -6.52 21.46 2.23
N ASN A 71 -5.77 22.53 2.00
CA ASN A 71 -4.53 22.48 1.23
C ASN A 71 -3.46 21.61 1.91
N TYR A 72 -3.34 21.71 3.24
CA TYR A 72 -2.45 20.85 4.01
C TYR A 72 -2.81 19.38 3.86
N PHE A 73 -4.08 19.01 4.06
CA PHE A 73 -4.50 17.61 3.92
C PHE A 73 -4.34 17.10 2.49
N LYS A 74 -4.66 17.90 1.45
CA LYS A 74 -4.45 17.52 0.04
C LYS A 74 -2.97 17.23 -0.22
N THR A 75 -2.08 18.10 0.24
CA THR A 75 -0.64 17.97 0.06
C THR A 75 -0.12 16.73 0.78
N CYS A 76 -0.45 16.59 2.06
CA CYS A 76 -0.04 15.44 2.87
C CYS A 76 -0.50 14.12 2.24
N LEU A 77 -1.81 13.97 1.96
CA LEU A 77 -2.37 12.74 1.40
C LEU A 77 -1.81 12.42 0.00
N THR A 78 -1.54 13.44 -0.82
CA THR A 78 -0.89 13.24 -2.14
C THR A 78 0.54 12.75 -1.98
N THR A 79 1.31 13.32 -1.04
CA THR A 79 2.67 12.84 -0.73
C THR A 79 2.66 11.40 -0.23
N TRP A 80 1.76 11.04 0.69
CA TRP A 80 1.62 9.65 1.16
C TRP A 80 1.29 8.67 0.03
N LYS A 81 0.40 9.04 -0.90
CA LYS A 81 0.09 8.23 -2.08
C LYS A 81 1.32 7.98 -2.94
N THR A 82 2.10 9.03 -3.20
CA THR A 82 3.34 8.93 -3.99
C THR A 82 4.37 8.05 -3.31
N LEU A 83 4.63 8.27 -2.02
CA LEU A 83 5.58 7.47 -1.24
C LEU A 83 5.18 6.00 -1.18
N LEU A 84 3.89 5.70 -0.99
CA LEU A 84 3.42 4.32 -1.01
C LEU A 84 3.62 3.68 -2.39
N THR A 85 3.30 4.40 -3.47
CA THR A 85 3.50 3.89 -4.84
C THR A 85 4.98 3.56 -5.07
N ILE A 86 5.91 4.45 -4.69
CA ILE A 86 7.35 4.20 -4.80
C ILE A 86 7.78 2.99 -3.97
N ALA A 87 7.32 2.87 -2.73
CA ALA A 87 7.65 1.73 -1.87
C ALA A 87 7.18 0.40 -2.48
N ILE A 88 5.99 0.38 -3.09
CA ILE A 88 5.44 -0.79 -3.76
C ILE A 88 6.25 -1.15 -5.01
N THR A 89 6.58 -0.17 -5.86
CA THR A 89 7.43 -0.39 -7.04
C THR A 89 8.79 -0.96 -6.63
N ASN A 90 9.47 -0.33 -5.68
CA ASN A 90 10.77 -0.80 -5.19
C ASN A 90 10.69 -2.21 -4.60
N PHE A 91 9.59 -2.53 -3.91
CA PHE A 91 9.37 -3.85 -3.35
C PHE A 91 9.22 -4.91 -4.45
N VAL A 92 8.38 -4.65 -5.46
CA VAL A 92 8.18 -5.55 -6.60
C VAL A 92 9.49 -5.76 -7.37
N ASP A 93 10.22 -4.68 -7.65
CA ASP A 93 11.50 -4.74 -8.38
C ASP A 93 12.55 -5.57 -7.63
N ALA A 94 12.74 -5.29 -6.33
CA ALA A 94 13.69 -6.04 -5.49
C ALA A 94 13.34 -7.54 -5.45
N ALA A 95 12.06 -7.83 -5.46
CA ALA A 95 11.56 -9.18 -5.33
C ALA A 95 11.67 -9.95 -6.70
N GLU A 96 11.51 -9.29 -7.86
CA GLU A 96 11.83 -9.88 -9.17
C GLU A 96 13.33 -10.16 -9.34
N VAL A 97 14.21 -9.25 -8.91
CA VAL A 97 15.67 -9.49 -8.91
C VAL A 97 16.04 -10.72 -8.09
N HIS A 98 15.37 -10.94 -6.96
CA HIS A 98 15.61 -12.13 -6.12
C HIS A 98 15.15 -13.44 -6.78
N LYS A 99 14.11 -13.38 -7.63
CA LYS A 99 13.62 -14.53 -8.41
C LYS A 99 14.59 -14.93 -9.51
N GLU A 100 15.26 -13.98 -10.17
CA GLU A 100 16.29 -14.25 -11.19
C GLU A 100 17.58 -14.85 -10.62
N ALA A 101 17.86 -14.64 -9.33
CA ALA A 101 19.02 -15.19 -8.64
C ALA A 101 18.87 -16.67 -8.22
N LEU A 102 17.68 -17.26 -8.38
CA LEU A 102 17.41 -18.67 -8.07
C LEU A 102 17.68 -19.57 -9.28
N PRO A 103 18.29 -20.76 -9.09
CA PRO A 103 18.56 -21.68 -10.19
C PRO A 103 17.24 -22.17 -10.84
N PRO A 104 17.22 -22.39 -12.17
CA PRO A 104 16.04 -22.90 -12.86
C PRO A 104 15.71 -24.31 -12.36
N THR A 105 14.46 -24.53 -11.96
CA THR A 105 13.85 -25.83 -11.63
C THR A 105 13.67 -26.70 -12.86
#